data_AF-A0A662YLQ1-F1
#
_entry.id   AF-A0A662YLQ1-F1
#
_cell.length_a   1.000
_cell.length_b   1.000
_cell.length_c   1.000
_cell.angle_alpha   90.00
_cell.angle_beta   90.00
_cell.angle_gamma   90.00
#
_symmetry.space_group_name_H-M   'P 1'
#
loop_
_entity.id
_entity.type
_entity.pdbx_description
1 polymer ?
#
loop_
_entity_poly.entity_id
_entity_poly.type
_entity_poly.pdbx_seq_one_letter_code
_entity_poly.pdbx_strand_id
1 'polypeptide(L)'
;IGLKIGVRSRGCNGLSYTIEYAKEKGKFEEEVKQDGVRVIIDQKAQLTLLGTEMDFMDSKLSSEFVFNNPNVKGTCGCGESFTV
;
A
#
# COMPACT_ATOMS: atom_id res chain seq x y z
N ILE A 1 0.46 -11.05 -13.85
CA ILE A 1 0.28 -9.59 -13.95
C ILE A 1 -0.69 -9.17 -12.86
N GLY A 2 -0.26 -8.33 -11.92
CA GLY A 2 -1.01 -7.85 -10.75
C GLY A 2 -0.41 -6.54 -10.24
N LEU A 3 -0.93 -6.00 -9.16
CA LEU A 3 -0.38 -4.82 -8.48
C LEU A 3 0.51 -5.27 -7.33
N LYS A 4 1.66 -4.62 -7.14
CA LYS A 4 2.53 -4.82 -5.99
C LYS A 4 2.47 -3.60 -5.09
N ILE A 5 2.15 -3.84 -3.83
CA ILE A 5 2.09 -2.83 -2.77
C ILE A 5 3.32 -2.97 -1.88
N GLY A 6 3.98 -1.84 -1.65
CA GLY A 6 5.12 -1.75 -0.76
C GLY A 6 5.06 -0.49 0.09
N VAL A 7 6.11 -0.30 0.89
CA VAL A 7 6.36 0.94 1.61
C VAL A 7 7.78 1.42 1.32
N ARG A 8 7.95 2.73 1.17
CA ARG A 8 9.26 3.37 1.07
C ARG A 8 9.39 4.48 2.11
N SER A 9 10.61 4.67 2.61
CA SER A 9 10.91 5.78 3.52
C SER A 9 10.75 7.12 2.78
N ARG A 10 10.04 8.06 3.40
CA ARG A 10 9.79 9.41 2.91
C ARG A 10 9.94 10.42 4.04
N GLY A 11 10.81 11.40 3.87
CA GLY A 11 11.16 12.37 4.92
C GLY A 11 12.04 11.75 6.01
N CYS A 12 12.16 12.42 7.16
CA CYS A 12 13.05 11.98 8.23
C CYS A 12 12.61 10.68 8.92
N ASN A 13 11.30 10.45 9.08
CA ASN A 13 10.76 9.30 9.84
C ASN A 13 9.46 8.71 9.24
N GLY A 14 9.04 9.16 8.07
CA GLY A 14 7.77 8.72 7.47
C GLY A 14 7.92 7.55 6.51
N LEU A 15 6.86 6.78 6.34
CA LEU A 15 6.69 5.79 5.28
C LEU A 15 5.67 6.32 4.27
N SER A 16 5.78 5.91 3.02
CA SER A 16 4.79 6.15 1.98
C SER A 16 4.50 4.86 1.23
N TYR A 17 3.25 4.64 0.85
CA TYR A 17 2.86 3.48 0.06
C TYR A 17 3.43 3.58 -1.35
N THR A 18 3.79 2.44 -1.92
CA THR A 18 4.22 2.31 -3.31
C THR A 18 3.34 1.30 -4.03
N ILE A 19 2.95 1.62 -5.26
CA ILE A 19 2.15 0.76 -6.12
C ILE A 19 2.91 0.56 -7.43
N GLU A 20 3.16 -0.68 -7.79
CA GLU A 20 3.90 -1.06 -9.00
C GLU A 20 3.18 -2.18 -9.74
N TYR A 21 3.40 -2.30 -11.05
CA TYR A 21 2.92 -3.48 -11.78
C TYR A 21 3.86 -4.66 -11.55
N ALA A 22 3.34 -5.76 -11.05
CA ALA A 22 4.08 -6.99 -10.89
C ALA A 22 3.70 -8.03 -11.93
N LYS A 23 4.70 -8.59 -12.61
CA LYS A 23 4.51 -9.69 -13.56
C LYS A 23 4.45 -11.04 -12.84
N GLU A 24 5.25 -11.19 -11.79
CA GLU A 24 5.47 -12.42 -11.04
C GLU A 24 5.46 -12.16 -9.52
N LYS A 25 5.28 -13.21 -8.72
CA LYS A 25 5.34 -13.20 -7.25
C LYS A 25 6.70 -13.75 -6.81
N GLY A 26 7.40 -13.02 -5.95
CA GLY A 26 8.62 -13.46 -5.28
C GLY A 26 8.35 -14.48 -4.17
N LYS A 27 9.39 -15.24 -3.79
CA LYS A 27 9.29 -16.34 -2.81
C LYS A 27 8.71 -15.93 -1.46
N PHE A 28 9.00 -14.71 -1.00
CA PHE A 28 8.62 -14.20 0.31
C PHE A 28 7.60 -13.07 0.25
N GLU A 29 7.05 -12.80 -0.93
CA GLU A 29 5.98 -11.83 -1.08
C GLU A 29 4.65 -12.51 -0.75
N GLU A 30 3.70 -11.76 -0.21
CA GLU A 30 2.35 -12.28 0.02
C GLU A 30 1.44 -11.95 -1.16
N GLU A 31 0.41 -12.76 -1.36
CA GLU A 31 -0.53 -12.56 -2.45
C GLU A 31 -1.97 -12.57 -1.93
N VAL A 32 -2.70 -11.53 -2.31
CA VAL A 32 -4.13 -11.38 -2.03
C VAL A 32 -4.85 -11.34 -3.38
N LYS A 33 -5.88 -12.17 -3.52
CA LYS A 33 -6.79 -12.12 -4.68
C LYS A 33 -8.17 -11.75 -4.19
N GLN A 34 -8.66 -10.62 -4.67
CA GLN A 34 -9.97 -10.11 -4.32
C GLN A 34 -10.54 -9.35 -5.51
N ASP A 35 -11.85 -9.48 -5.74
CA ASP A 35 -12.57 -8.73 -6.79
C ASP A 35 -11.97 -8.88 -8.21
N GLY A 36 -11.35 -10.04 -8.48
CA GLY A 36 -10.66 -10.32 -9.74
C GLY A 36 -9.28 -9.65 -9.89
N VAL A 37 -8.85 -8.88 -8.90
CA VAL A 37 -7.55 -8.22 -8.84
C VAL A 37 -6.56 -9.08 -8.06
N ARG A 38 -5.33 -9.15 -8.56
CA ARG A 38 -4.20 -9.81 -7.90
C ARG A 38 -3.30 -8.74 -7.30
N VAL A 39 -3.20 -8.72 -5.97
CA VAL A 39 -2.35 -7.81 -5.21
C VAL A 39 -1.20 -8.61 -4.58
N ILE A 40 0.02 -8.12 -4.73
CA ILE A 40 1.25 -8.71 -4.22
C ILE A 40 1.78 -7.75 -3.15
N ILE A 41 2.13 -8.27 -1.98
CA ILE A 41 2.62 -7.47 -0.87
C ILE A 41 4.13 -7.69 -0.75
N ASP A 42 4.90 -6.61 -0.87
CA ASP A 42 6.35 -6.65 -0.67
C ASP A 42 6.68 -7.22 0.71
N GLN A 43 7.67 -8.11 0.76
CA GLN A 43 8.10 -8.77 2.00
C GLN A 43 8.35 -7.78 3.15
N LYS A 44 8.94 -6.62 2.86
CA LYS A 44 9.27 -5.60 3.88
C LYS A 44 8.04 -4.83 4.37
N ALA A 45 6.96 -4.85 3.60
CA ALA A 45 5.74 -4.11 3.89
C ALA A 45 4.68 -4.95 4.63
N GLN A 46 4.84 -6.28 4.69
CA GLN A 46 3.83 -7.20 5.25
C GLN A 46 3.39 -6.84 6.67
N LEU A 47 4.34 -6.58 7.57
CA LEU A 47 4.02 -6.23 8.96
C LEU A 47 3.36 -4.86 9.07
N THR A 48 3.84 -3.88 8.30
CA THR A 48 3.29 -2.52 8.26
C THR A 48 1.87 -2.49 7.68
N LEU A 49 1.57 -3.38 6.75
CA LEU A 49 0.29 -3.46 6.04
C LEU A 49 -0.71 -4.45 6.67
N LEU A 50 -0.35 -5.08 7.79
CA LEU A 50 -1.20 -6.08 8.42
C LEU A 50 -2.51 -5.45 8.91
N GLY A 51 -3.63 -5.92 8.39
CA GLY A 51 -4.96 -5.38 8.72
C GLY A 51 -5.31 -4.09 7.96
N THR A 52 -4.46 -3.64 7.04
CA THR A 52 -4.77 -2.51 6.16
C THR A 52 -5.84 -2.89 5.14
N GLU A 53 -6.82 -2.02 5.00
CA GLU A 53 -7.79 -2.07 3.90
C GLU A 53 -7.34 -1.12 2.79
N MET A 54 -7.44 -1.58 1.54
CA MET A 54 -7.11 -0.80 0.34
C MET A 54 -8.37 -0.69 -0.52
N ASP A 55 -8.74 0.54 -0.87
CA ASP A 55 -9.89 0.83 -1.71
C ASP A 55 -9.48 1.73 -2.89
N PHE A 56 -10.27 1.73 -3.97
CA PHE A 56 -10.09 2.60 -5.12
C PHE A 56 -11.23 3.60 -5.17
N MET A 57 -10.93 4.86 -4.87
CA MET A 57 -11.91 5.94 -4.97
C MET A 57 -11.78 6.64 -6.31
N ASP A 58 -12.86 6.59 -7.09
CA ASP A 58 -13.01 7.33 -8.33
C ASP A 58 -14.00 8.49 -8.13
N SER A 59 -13.49 9.71 -8.22
CA SER A 59 -14.26 10.94 -8.08
C SER A 59 -14.21 11.74 -9.37
N LYS A 60 -15.04 12.79 -9.49
CA LYS A 60 -15.02 13.68 -10.66
C LYS A 60 -13.69 14.38 -10.89
N LEU A 61 -12.81 14.46 -9.88
CA LEU A 61 -11.57 15.24 -9.91
C LEU A 61 -10.30 14.38 -9.76
N SER A 62 -10.42 13.21 -9.16
CA SER A 62 -9.30 12.31 -8.89
C SER A 62 -9.74 10.85 -8.90
N SER A 63 -8.84 9.97 -9.33
CA SER A 63 -8.98 8.53 -9.15
C SER A 63 -7.73 8.06 -8.40
N GLU A 64 -7.90 7.55 -7.19
CA GLU A 64 -6.78 7.23 -6.30
C GLU A 64 -7.05 5.99 -5.45
N PHE A 65 -5.97 5.33 -5.07
CA PHE A 65 -6.01 4.26 -4.08
C PHE A 65 -5.89 4.85 -2.68
N VAL A 66 -6.80 4.47 -1.80
CA VAL A 66 -6.83 4.89 -0.41
C VAL A 66 -6.57 3.71 0.50
N PHE A 67 -5.77 3.94 1.54
CA PHE A 67 -5.30 2.92 2.46
C PHE A 67 -5.74 3.26 3.88
N ASN A 68 -6.61 2.42 4.44
CA ASN A 68 -7.05 2.50 5.83
C ASN A 68 -6.21 1.52 6.66
N ASN A 69 -5.10 1.99 7.23
CA ASN A 69 -4.18 1.16 7.98
C ASN A 69 -4.34 1.37 9.50
N PRO A 70 -4.81 0.35 10.25
CA PRO A 70 -5.05 0.46 11.70
C PRO A 70 -3.78 0.66 12.52
N ASN A 71 -2.60 0.40 11.95
CA ASN A 71 -1.32 0.56 12.63
C ASN A 71 -0.81 2.01 12.57
N VAL A 72 -1.41 2.89 11.74
CA VAL A 72 -0.92 4.26 11.57
C VAL A 72 -1.14 5.08 12.84
N LYS A 73 -0.05 5.64 13.38
CA LYS A 73 -0.04 6.52 14.56
C LYS A 73 -0.08 7.99 14.22
N GLY A 74 0.32 8.36 13.01
CA GLY A 74 0.31 9.75 12.56
C GLY A 74 0.56 9.88 11.06
N THR A 75 -0.02 10.92 10.47
CA THR A 75 0.12 11.25 9.05
C THR A 75 0.73 12.63 8.93
N CYS A 76 1.62 12.83 7.96
CA CYS A 76 2.14 14.14 7.63
C CYS A 76 1.01 15.08 7.22
N GLY A 77 1.11 16.38 7.52
CA GLY A 77 0.07 17.36 7.21
C GLY A 77 -0.27 17.49 5.71
N CYS A 78 0.61 17.05 4.82
CA CYS A 78 0.35 16.96 3.37
C CYS A 78 -0.24 15.62 2.92
N GLY A 79 -0.47 14.66 3.82
CA GLY A 79 -1.04 13.33 3.51
C GLY A 79 -0.07 12.35 2.84
N GLU A 80 1.15 12.79 2.56
CA GLU A 80 2.08 12.08 1.69
C GLU A 80 2.92 10.97 2.35
N SER A 81 2.90 10.93 3.68
CA SER A 81 3.60 9.92 4.48
C SER A 81 2.93 9.70 5.83
N PHE A 82 3.20 8.56 6.43
CA PHE A 82 2.64 8.12 7.70
C PHE A 82 3.70 7.48 8.60
N THR A 83 3.41 7.37 9.89
CA THR A 83 4.18 6.62 10.88
C THR A 83 3.33 5.49 11.44
N VAL A 84 3.97 4.36 11.74
CA VAL A 84 3.37 3.14 12.33
C VAL A 84 3.87 2.92 13.75
#